data_AF-A0A6D2JA97-F1
#
_entry.id   AF-A0A6D2JA97-F1
#
_cell.length_a   1.000
_cell.length_b   1.000
_cell.length_c   1.000
_cell.angle_alpha   90.00
_cell.angle_beta   90.00
_cell.angle_gamma   90.00
#
_symmetry.space_group_name_H-M   'P 1'
#
loop_
_entity.id
_entity.type
_entity.pdbx_description
1 polymer ?
#
loop_
_entity_poly.entity_id
_entity_poly.type
_entity_poly.pdbx_seq_one_letter_code
_entity_poly.pdbx_strand_id
1 'polypeptide(L)'
;MHSHNYRLPQPFKDQVVVLIGNSSSADDISRDIAGFAKEVHVASWSNPADTYIKQTGHTNLWMHSMIERVLENGSVVFQNGKTILAHVIMHCTGYKYDFSFLDTNGSVSVDDNRVGPLNQT
;
A
#
# COMPACT_ATOMS: atom_id res chain seq x y z
N MET A 1 -2.60 -4.85 -7.45
CA MET A 1 -1.22 -4.68 -8.00
C MET A 1 -0.26 -4.29 -6.88
N HIS A 2 1.06 -4.42 -7.07
CA HIS A 2 2.06 -3.89 -6.12
C HIS A 2 2.63 -2.56 -6.62
N SER A 3 3.08 -1.69 -5.70
CA SER A 3 3.70 -0.40 -6.00
C SER A 3 4.93 -0.53 -6.90
N HIS A 4 5.61 -1.68 -6.86
CA HIS A 4 6.70 -2.02 -7.78
C HIS A 4 6.35 -1.86 -9.26
N ASN A 5 5.08 -2.07 -9.63
CA ASN A 5 4.61 -1.98 -11.01
C ASN A 5 3.97 -0.61 -11.33
N TYR A 6 3.88 0.29 -10.35
CA TYR A 6 3.42 1.66 -10.57
C TYR A 6 4.44 2.45 -11.40
N ARG A 7 3.98 3.21 -12.39
CA ARG A 7 4.85 4.02 -13.25
C ARG A 7 4.31 5.42 -13.49
N LEU A 8 3.00 5.54 -13.67
CA LEU A 8 2.34 6.77 -14.10
C LEU A 8 0.93 6.84 -13.49
N PRO A 9 0.42 8.04 -13.15
CA PRO A 9 -0.90 8.20 -12.54
C PRO A 9 -2.06 8.19 -13.56
N GLN A 10 -1.80 8.50 -14.84
CA GLN A 10 -2.82 8.64 -15.88
C GLN A 10 -3.73 7.41 -16.05
N PRO A 11 -3.25 6.15 -15.95
CA PRO A 11 -4.11 4.98 -16.02
C PRO A 11 -5.18 4.87 -14.92
N PHE A 12 -5.03 5.61 -13.81
CA PHE A 12 -5.98 5.63 -12.69
C PHE A 12 -7.03 6.73 -12.82
N LYS A 13 -7.06 7.44 -13.95
CA LYS A 13 -8.02 8.51 -14.20
C LYS A 13 -9.46 8.03 -13.97
N ASP A 14 -10.24 8.81 -13.24
CA ASP A 14 -11.64 8.55 -12.90
C ASP A 14 -11.89 7.25 -12.10
N GLN A 15 -10.83 6.61 -11.57
CA GLN A 15 -10.94 5.40 -10.76
C GLN A 15 -10.97 5.69 -9.26
N VAL A 16 -11.57 4.78 -8.48
CA VAL A 16 -11.45 4.72 -7.02
C VAL A 16 -10.33 3.75 -6.69
N VAL A 17 -9.27 4.25 -6.07
CA VAL A 17 -8.04 3.50 -5.80
C VAL A 17 -7.83 3.36 -4.29
N VAL A 18 -7.64 2.13 -3.82
CA VAL A 18 -7.27 1.84 -2.44
C VAL A 18 -5.80 1.44 -2.39
N LEU A 19 -4.99 2.15 -1.60
CA LEU A 19 -3.58 1.82 -1.34
C LEU A 19 -3.47 1.16 0.04
N ILE A 20 -2.67 0.09 0.15
CA ILE A 20 -2.37 -0.59 1.41
C ILE A 20 -0.94 -0.28 1.82
N GLY A 21 -0.75 0.44 2.92
CA GLY A 21 0.54 0.85 3.47
C GLY A 21 0.52 2.28 4.00
N ASN A 22 1.45 2.61 4.90
CA ASN A 22 1.60 3.96 5.48
C ASN A 22 3.08 4.35 5.60
N SER A 23 3.83 4.14 4.52
CA SER A 23 5.25 4.53 4.41
C SER A 23 5.46 5.31 3.11
N SER A 24 6.72 5.60 2.75
CA SER A 24 7.09 6.49 1.64
C SER A 24 6.35 6.19 0.34
N SER A 25 6.32 4.92 -0.10
CA SER A 25 5.62 4.57 -1.35
C SER A 25 4.12 4.84 -1.30
N ALA A 26 3.45 4.60 -0.18
CA ALA A 26 2.02 4.89 -0.07
C ALA A 26 1.77 6.40 -0.06
N ASP A 27 2.63 7.16 0.63
CA ASP A 27 2.54 8.61 0.76
C ASP A 27 2.72 9.31 -0.60
N ASP A 28 3.82 9.02 -1.30
CA ASP A 28 4.15 9.64 -2.58
C ASP A 28 3.17 9.23 -3.69
N ILE A 29 2.89 7.93 -3.83
CA ILE A 29 2.03 7.42 -4.91
C ILE A 29 0.58 7.87 -4.70
N SER A 30 0.08 7.91 -3.46
CA SER A 30 -1.30 8.35 -3.20
C SER A 30 -1.53 9.80 -3.64
N ARG A 31 -0.57 10.69 -3.38
CA ARG A 31 -0.62 12.10 -3.80
C ARG A 31 -0.50 12.26 -5.32
N ASP A 32 0.38 11.48 -5.96
CA ASP A 32 0.55 11.49 -7.42
C ASP A 32 -0.73 11.03 -8.14
N ILE A 33 -1.31 9.90 -7.70
CA ILE A 33 -2.57 9.37 -8.25
C ILE A 33 -3.76 10.30 -7.97
N ALA A 34 -3.78 10.99 -6.82
CA ALA A 34 -4.87 11.91 -6.47
C ALA A 34 -5.07 13.05 -7.49
N GLY A 35 -4.06 13.37 -8.30
CA GLY A 35 -4.19 14.35 -9.40
C GLY A 35 -5.09 13.89 -10.56
N PHE A 36 -5.36 12.59 -10.67
CA PHE A 36 -6.11 12.00 -11.80
C PHE A 36 -7.29 11.12 -11.36
N ALA A 37 -7.16 10.42 -10.24
CA ALA A 37 -8.16 9.50 -9.74
C ALA A 37 -9.42 10.22 -9.24
N LYS A 38 -10.55 9.51 -9.28
CA LYS A 38 -11.81 9.99 -8.71
C LYS A 38 -11.70 10.09 -7.19
N GLU A 39 -11.23 9.02 -6.55
CA GLU A 39 -11.03 8.95 -5.10
C GLU A 39 -9.81 8.07 -4.79
N VAL A 40 -9.05 8.46 -3.76
CA VAL A 40 -7.88 7.73 -3.28
C VAL A 40 -8.04 7.46 -1.79
N HIS A 41 -7.88 6.21 -1.39
CA HIS A 41 -8.06 5.74 -0.02
C HIS A 41 -6.81 5.00 0.43
N VAL A 42 -6.12 5.50 1.44
CA VAL A 42 -4.91 4.87 1.97
C VAL A 42 -5.28 4.16 3.27
N ALA A 43 -5.02 2.87 3.34
CA ALA A 43 -5.33 2.01 4.47
C ALA A 43 -4.06 1.42 5.06
N SER A 44 -3.97 1.37 6.38
CA SER A 44 -2.83 0.77 7.05
C SER A 44 -3.23 0.11 8.35
N TRP A 45 -2.55 -0.98 8.66
CA TRP A 45 -2.65 -1.69 9.93
C TRP A 45 -2.15 -0.85 11.12
N SER A 46 -1.25 0.11 10.86
CA SER A 46 -0.70 0.99 11.89
C SER A 46 -1.60 2.19 12.22
N ASN A 47 -2.69 2.39 11.49
CA ASN A 47 -3.63 3.48 11.76
C ASN A 47 -4.61 3.07 12.88
N PRO A 48 -5.06 4.00 13.75
CA PRO A 48 -6.12 3.73 14.72
C PRO A 48 -7.37 3.13 14.07
N ALA A 49 -8.07 2.23 14.78
CA ALA A 49 -9.18 1.45 14.25
C ALA A 49 -10.36 2.30 13.72
N ASP A 50 -10.55 3.50 14.28
CA ASP A 50 -11.59 4.47 13.92
C ASP A 50 -11.17 5.45 12.82
N THR A 51 -9.94 5.36 12.30
CA THR A 51 -9.37 6.30 11.33
C THR A 51 -10.25 6.45 10.09
N TYR A 52 -10.72 7.67 9.84
CA TYR A 52 -11.28 8.12 8.58
C TYR A 52 -11.02 9.62 8.41
N ILE A 53 -9.85 9.96 7.86
CA ILE A 53 -9.35 11.34 7.87
C ILE A 53 -9.10 11.78 6.43
N LYS A 54 -9.80 12.83 6.00
CA LYS A 54 -9.52 13.48 4.71
C LYS A 54 -8.18 14.21 4.80
N GLN A 55 -7.28 13.96 3.84
CA GLN A 55 -5.96 14.58 3.84
C GLN A 55 -6.04 16.07 3.47
N THR A 56 -5.37 16.91 4.25
CA THR A 56 -5.32 18.36 4.01
C THR A 56 -4.66 18.67 2.68
N GLY A 57 -5.20 19.62 1.92
CA GLY A 57 -4.69 19.97 0.58
C GLY A 57 -5.21 19.09 -0.55
N HIS A 58 -5.99 18.04 -0.26
CA HIS A 58 -6.59 17.17 -1.26
C HIS A 58 -8.11 17.11 -1.11
N THR A 59 -8.84 17.14 -2.22
CA THR A 59 -10.30 17.05 -2.24
C THR A 59 -10.81 15.61 -2.32
N ASN A 60 -9.93 14.66 -2.67
CA ASN A 60 -10.26 13.28 -3.03
C ASN A 60 -9.31 12.22 -2.39
N LEU A 61 -8.63 12.55 -1.29
CA LEU A 61 -7.69 11.64 -0.61
C LEU A 61 -8.08 11.45 0.87
N TRP A 62 -8.19 10.19 1.31
CA TRP A 62 -8.53 9.82 2.68
C TRP A 62 -7.59 8.77 3.26
N MET A 63 -7.29 8.89 4.54
CA MET A 63 -6.67 7.84 5.36
C MET A 63 -7.76 7.03 6.07
N HIS A 64 -7.59 5.71 6.09
CA HIS A 64 -8.49 4.75 6.70
C HIS A 64 -7.74 3.87 7.70
N SER A 65 -8.50 3.24 8.59
CA SER A 65 -8.03 2.09 9.35
C SER A 65 -7.75 0.90 8.43
N MET A 66 -7.28 -0.21 9.01
CA MET A 66 -6.99 -1.42 8.27
C MET A 66 -8.22 -1.93 7.50
N ILE A 67 -7.97 -2.53 6.33
CA ILE A 67 -9.00 -3.29 5.62
C ILE A 67 -9.34 -4.54 6.44
N GLU A 68 -10.62 -4.75 6.70
CA GLU A 68 -11.14 -5.96 7.36
C GLU A 68 -11.36 -7.08 6.34
N ARG A 69 -12.02 -6.77 5.21
CA ARG A 69 -12.25 -7.74 4.13
C ARG A 69 -12.58 -7.04 2.81
N VAL A 70 -12.44 -7.78 1.71
CA VAL A 70 -12.94 -7.40 0.39
C VAL A 70 -14.10 -8.32 0.03
N LEU A 71 -15.22 -7.75 -0.41
CA LEU A 71 -16.41 -8.47 -0.82
C LEU A 71 -16.33 -8.86 -2.30
N GLU A 72 -17.09 -9.87 -2.70
CA GLU A 72 -17.12 -10.37 -4.09
C GLU A 72 -17.49 -9.31 -5.12
N ASN A 73 -18.27 -8.31 -4.74
CA ASN A 73 -18.67 -7.20 -5.61
C ASN A 73 -17.58 -6.11 -5.77
N GLY A 74 -16.39 -6.29 -5.18
CA GLY A 74 -15.30 -5.33 -5.22
C GLY A 74 -15.32 -4.27 -4.10
N SER A 75 -16.30 -4.33 -3.19
CA SER A 75 -16.32 -3.45 -2.03
C SER A 75 -15.24 -3.80 -1.01
N VAL A 76 -14.50 -2.79 -0.57
CA VAL A 76 -13.49 -2.86 0.49
C VAL A 76 -14.12 -2.39 1.80
N VAL A 77 -14.17 -3.27 2.79
CA VAL A 77 -14.68 -3.00 4.14
C VAL A 77 -13.50 -2.73 5.07
N PHE A 78 -13.51 -1.58 5.75
CA PHE A 78 -12.51 -1.18 6.73
C PHE A 78 -12.96 -1.51 8.15
N GLN A 79 -12.03 -1.61 9.10
CA GLN A 79 -12.33 -1.99 10.50
C GLN A 79 -13.29 -1.02 11.22
N ASN A 80 -13.38 0.23 10.77
CA ASN A 80 -14.37 1.19 11.28
C ASN A 80 -15.79 1.00 10.69
N GLY A 81 -16.00 -0.04 9.88
CA GLY A 81 -17.27 -0.35 9.22
C GLY A 81 -17.51 0.44 7.92
N LYS A 82 -16.63 1.38 7.53
CA LYS A 82 -16.76 2.06 6.24
C LYS A 82 -16.55 1.08 5.11
N THR A 83 -17.26 1.31 4.01
CA THR A 83 -17.21 0.47 2.82
C THR A 83 -17.05 1.33 1.58
N ILE A 84 -16.10 1.00 0.72
CA ILE A 84 -15.80 1.72 -0.52
C ILE A 84 -15.75 0.72 -1.68
N LEU A 85 -16.45 1.01 -2.78
CA LEU A 85 -16.34 0.23 -4.01
C LEU A 85 -15.05 0.64 -4.75
N ALA A 86 -14.06 -0.25 -4.77
CA ALA A 86 -12.76 0.06 -5.35
C ALA A 86 -12.63 -0.53 -6.76
N HIS A 87 -12.04 0.23 -7.68
CA HIS A 87 -11.63 -0.28 -8.99
C HIS A 87 -10.24 -0.92 -8.93
N VAL A 88 -9.36 -0.38 -8.07
CA VAL A 88 -7.99 -0.89 -7.91
C VAL A 88 -7.61 -0.97 -6.43
N ILE A 89 -6.94 -2.06 -6.07
CA ILE A 89 -6.20 -2.19 -4.82
C ILE A 89 -4.70 -2.27 -5.13
N MET A 90 -3.92 -1.36 -4.56
CA MET A 90 -2.47 -1.26 -4.71
C MET A 90 -1.76 -1.54 -3.39
N HIS A 91 -0.91 -2.57 -3.37
CA HIS A 91 -0.07 -2.90 -2.22
C HIS A 91 1.19 -2.03 -2.25
N CYS A 92 1.35 -1.17 -1.25
CA CYS A 92 2.54 -0.38 -0.98
C CYS A 92 3.24 -0.92 0.29
N THR A 93 3.37 -2.24 0.37
CA THR A 93 3.76 -3.00 1.57
C THR A 93 5.26 -3.28 1.67
N GLY A 94 6.08 -2.54 0.93
CA GLY A 94 7.53 -2.68 0.91
C GLY A 94 8.02 -3.84 0.03
N TYR A 95 9.23 -4.31 0.32
CA TYR A 95 9.94 -5.30 -0.48
C TYR A 95 10.60 -6.34 0.44
N LYS A 96 10.92 -7.50 -0.13
CA LYS A 96 11.74 -8.52 0.53
C LYS A 96 13.11 -8.59 -0.13
N TYR A 97 14.16 -8.79 0.66
CA TYR A 97 15.46 -9.19 0.12
C TYR A 97 15.34 -10.55 -0.58
N ASP A 98 15.82 -10.60 -1.81
CA ASP A 98 15.93 -11.82 -2.59
C ASP A 98 17.29 -11.84 -3.30
N PHE A 99 18.01 -12.94 -3.13
CA PHE A 99 19.32 -13.17 -3.74
C PHE A 99 19.29 -14.47 -4.53
N SER A 100 18.32 -14.63 -5.45
CA SER A 100 18.15 -15.83 -6.28
C SER A 100 19.41 -16.28 -7.05
N PHE A 101 20.38 -15.38 -7.21
CA PHE A 101 21.66 -15.65 -7.88
C PHE A 101 22.77 -16.18 -6.95
N LEU A 102 22.57 -16.13 -5.62
CA LEU A 102 23.60 -16.45 -4.64
C LEU A 102 23.28 -17.77 -3.93
N ASP A 103 24.04 -18.82 -4.26
CA ASP A 103 24.06 -20.03 -3.43
C ASP A 103 24.93 -19.78 -2.20
N THR A 104 24.28 -19.67 -1.04
CA THR A 104 24.96 -19.32 0.20
C THR A 104 25.47 -20.54 0.95
N ASN A 105 25.12 -21.77 0.54
CA ASN A 105 25.34 -22.99 1.34
C ASN A 105 24.95 -22.82 2.82
N GLY A 106 23.94 -22.00 3.12
CA GLY A 106 23.49 -21.69 4.48
C GLY A 106 24.38 -20.71 5.27
N SER A 107 25.45 -20.18 4.68
CA SER A 107 26.35 -19.22 5.34
C SER A 107 25.76 -17.81 5.43
N VAL A 108 24.78 -17.50 4.57
CA VAL A 108 23.98 -16.26 4.61
C VAL A 108 22.52 -16.66 4.41
N SER A 109 21.65 -16.14 5.24
CA SER A 109 20.21 -16.36 5.16
C SER A 109 19.44 -15.03 5.18
N VAL A 110 18.25 -15.04 4.58
CA VAL A 110 17.26 -13.97 4.73
C VAL A 110 16.15 -14.50 5.64
N ASP A 111 16.01 -13.92 6.83
CA ASP A 111 14.94 -14.23 7.78
C ASP A 111 14.25 -12.93 8.20
N ASP A 112 12.93 -12.88 8.09
CA ASP A 112 12.11 -11.67 8.31
C ASP A 112 12.72 -10.37 7.75
N ASN A 113 13.17 -10.42 6.50
CA ASN A 113 13.82 -9.32 5.79
C ASN A 113 15.15 -8.84 6.41
N ARG A 114 15.81 -9.67 7.24
CA ARG A 114 17.16 -9.47 7.73
C ARG A 114 18.12 -10.41 7.00
N VAL A 115 19.17 -9.85 6.41
CA VAL A 115 20.26 -10.62 5.80
C VAL A 115 21.34 -10.84 6.86
N GLY A 116 21.77 -12.09 7.08
CA GLY A 116 22.81 -12.34 8.06
C GLY A 116 23.41 -13.74 8.06
N PRO A 117 24.53 -13.92 8.79
CA PRO A 117 25.30 -12.86 9.46
C PRO A 117 26.07 -11.95 8.49
N LEU A 118 26.17 -10.64 8.82
CA LEU A 118 26.96 -9.64 8.07
C LEU A 118 27.76 -8.78 9.08
N ASN A 119 29.09 -8.77 8.97
CA ASN A 119 29.96 -7.97 9.84
C ASN A 119 30.17 -6.58 9.23
N GLN A 120 29.98 -5.52 10.02
CA GLN A 120 30.31 -4.16 9.61
C GLN A 120 31.77 -3.87 10.00
N THR A 121 32.63 -3.63 9.01
CA THR A 121 34.01 -3.12 9.19
C THR A 121 34.04 -1.61 9.30
#